data_AF-A0A7Y2I472-F1
#
_entry.id   AF-A0A7Y2I472-F1
#
_cell.length_a   1.000
_cell.length_b   1.000
_cell.length_c   1.000
_cell.angle_alpha   90.00
_cell.angle_beta   90.00
_cell.angle_gamma   90.00
#
_symmetry.space_group_name_H-M   'P 1'
#
loop_
_entity.id
_entity.type
_entity.pdbx_description
1 polymer ?
#
loop_
_entity_poly.entity_id
_entity_poly.type
_entity_poly.pdbx_seq_one_letter_code
_entity_poly.pdbx_strand_id
1 'polypeptide(L)'
;KNLSSELTYSRAHRDLNVTRIGFVASEITKNGGIAICAPIAPYEESRQANRQLISCYGGYVEVYVATPLEVCEQRDRKGLYAKARSGKIKGVTGVTDPYIEPENPEIVLDTTSMTPLEAVQEILFYLQNQGYLN
;
A
#
# COMPACT_ATOMS: atom_id res chain seq x y z
N LYS A 1 10.88 -2.62 12.94
CA LYS A 1 12.10 -1.82 13.21
C LYS A 1 13.32 -2.26 12.38
N ASN A 2 13.31 -3.43 11.73
CA ASN A 2 14.53 -3.97 11.13
C ASN A 2 14.82 -3.46 9.71
N LEU A 3 13.80 -3.00 8.97
CA LEU A 3 13.93 -2.67 7.55
C LEU A 3 14.14 -1.18 7.25
N SER A 4 13.66 -0.28 8.13
CA SER A 4 13.50 1.14 7.80
C SER A 4 13.53 2.06 9.04
N SER A 5 14.16 1.65 10.15
CA SER A 5 14.13 2.43 11.40
C SER A 5 14.82 3.79 11.30
N GLU A 6 15.74 3.93 10.35
CA GLU A 6 16.51 5.13 10.06
C GLU A 6 15.82 6.06 9.05
N LEU A 7 14.75 5.57 8.39
CA LEU A 7 14.05 6.32 7.36
C LEU A 7 13.09 7.35 7.97
N THR A 8 12.93 8.46 7.25
CA THR A 8 12.03 9.56 7.57
C THR A 8 10.90 9.63 6.55
N TYR A 9 10.12 10.72 6.53
CA TYR A 9 8.97 10.89 5.65
C TYR A 9 9.26 11.62 4.33
N SER A 10 10.54 11.85 4.00
CA SER A 10 10.91 12.43 2.71
C SER A 10 10.49 11.51 1.55
N ARG A 11 10.28 12.07 0.35
CA ARG A 11 9.98 11.29 -0.87
C ARG A 11 10.98 10.14 -1.06
N ALA A 12 12.28 10.45 -1.07
CA ALA A 12 13.34 9.45 -1.24
C ALA A 12 13.30 8.34 -0.17
N HIS A 13 13.01 8.68 1.09
CA HIS A 13 12.92 7.67 2.16
C HIS A 13 11.64 6.82 2.05
N ARG A 14 10.53 7.38 1.56
CA ARG A 14 9.31 6.60 1.29
C ARG A 14 9.53 5.64 0.13
N ASP A 15 10.15 6.09 -0.96
CA ASP A 15 10.48 5.26 -2.11
C ASP A 15 11.42 4.12 -1.70
N LEU A 16 12.46 4.43 -0.92
CA LEU A 16 13.37 3.42 -0.38
C LEU A 16 12.66 2.43 0.55
N ASN A 17 11.76 2.91 1.41
CA ASN A 17 10.98 2.04 2.28
C ASN A 17 10.11 1.06 1.48
N VAL A 18 9.41 1.54 0.46
CA VAL A 18 8.53 0.71 -0.38
C VAL A 18 9.34 -0.29 -1.20
N THR A 19 10.46 0.12 -1.78
CA THR A 19 11.33 -0.77 -2.55
C THR A 19 12.03 -1.83 -1.69
N ARG A 20 12.41 -1.51 -0.45
CA ARG A 20 12.91 -2.51 0.52
C ARG A 20 11.85 -3.55 0.89
N ILE A 21 10.58 -3.12 1.06
CA ILE A 21 9.47 -4.05 1.26
C ILE A 21 9.34 -4.96 0.04
N GLY A 22 9.42 -4.40 -1.17
CA GLY A 22 9.36 -5.15 -2.42
C GLY A 22 10.46 -6.19 -2.57
N PHE A 23 11.70 -5.86 -2.19
CA PHE A 23 12.82 -6.81 -2.18
C PHE A 23 12.56 -8.01 -1.25
N VAL A 24 12.10 -7.76 -0.03
CA VAL A 24 11.76 -8.86 0.90
C VAL A 24 10.59 -9.68 0.36
N ALA A 25 9.56 -9.02 -0.18
CA ALA A 25 8.43 -9.69 -0.80
C ALA A 25 8.87 -10.56 -1.99
N SER A 26 9.79 -10.10 -2.84
CA SER A 26 10.29 -10.90 -3.96
C SER A 26 11.05 -12.14 -3.50
N GLU A 27 11.83 -12.06 -2.41
CA GLU A 27 12.51 -13.24 -1.86
C GLU A 27 11.50 -14.24 -1.26
N ILE A 28 10.40 -13.77 -0.64
CA ILE A 28 9.33 -14.64 -0.18
C ILE A 28 8.64 -15.33 -1.36
N THR A 29 8.25 -14.56 -2.40
CA THR A 29 7.60 -15.07 -3.61
C THR A 29 8.46 -16.10 -4.33
N LYS A 30 9.78 -15.84 -4.46
CA LYS A 30 10.75 -16.76 -5.06
C LYS A 30 10.81 -18.11 -4.35
N ASN A 31 10.49 -18.16 -3.06
CA ASN A 31 10.45 -19.39 -2.27
C ASN A 31 9.03 -19.98 -2.16
N GLY A 32 8.10 -19.57 -3.03
CA GLY A 32 6.72 -20.07 -3.07
C GLY A 32 5.83 -19.54 -1.93
N GLY A 33 6.29 -18.54 -1.18
CA GLY A 33 5.50 -17.90 -0.14
C GLY A 33 4.59 -16.79 -0.66
N ILE A 34 3.65 -16.35 0.19
CA ILE A 34 2.76 -15.22 -0.08
C ILE A 34 3.12 -14.06 0.86
N ALA A 35 3.52 -12.92 0.30
CA ALA A 35 3.79 -11.70 1.05
C ALA A 35 2.61 -10.74 0.98
N ILE A 36 1.99 -10.42 2.12
CA ILE A 36 0.95 -9.38 2.23
C ILE A 36 1.59 -8.11 2.77
N CYS A 37 1.55 -7.04 1.97
CA CYS A 37 2.22 -5.78 2.27
C CYS A 37 1.20 -4.64 2.32
N ALA A 38 1.15 -3.89 3.43
CA ALA A 38 0.26 -2.74 3.60
C ALA A 38 1.02 -1.41 3.85
N PRO A 39 2.00 -1.02 3.01
CA PRO A 39 2.56 0.34 3.05
C PRO A 39 1.58 1.36 2.44
N ILE A 40 1.76 2.65 2.75
CA ILE A 40 1.02 3.72 2.06
C ILE A 40 1.40 3.79 0.57
N ALA A 41 2.67 3.53 0.24
CA ALA A 41 3.23 3.55 -1.12
C ALA A 41 2.68 4.68 -2.01
N PRO A 42 2.90 5.96 -1.67
CA PRO A 42 2.20 7.08 -2.30
C PRO A 42 2.69 7.43 -3.71
N TYR A 43 3.78 6.84 -4.18
CA TYR A 43 4.41 7.17 -5.46
C TYR A 43 4.39 5.97 -6.40
N GLU A 44 3.93 6.19 -7.63
CA GLU A 44 3.79 5.17 -8.69
C GLU A 44 5.11 4.47 -8.98
N GLU A 45 6.22 5.21 -9.03
CA GLU A 45 7.52 4.67 -9.41
C GLU A 45 7.97 3.53 -8.48
N SER A 46 7.71 3.67 -7.18
CA SER A 46 8.04 2.65 -6.17
C SER A 46 7.16 1.40 -6.28
N ARG A 47 5.90 1.56 -6.68
CA ARG A 47 4.96 0.45 -6.90
C ARG A 47 5.31 -0.33 -8.17
N GLN A 48 5.61 0.39 -9.26
CA GLN A 48 6.08 -0.19 -10.51
C GLN A 48 7.40 -0.94 -10.37
N ALA A 49 8.38 -0.39 -9.65
CA ALA A 49 9.64 -1.07 -9.38
C ALA A 49 9.41 -2.42 -8.65
N ASN A 50 8.52 -2.43 -7.65
CA ASN A 50 8.16 -3.64 -6.92
C ASN A 50 7.42 -4.65 -7.80
N ARG A 51 6.45 -4.18 -8.60
CA ARG A 51 5.72 -4.99 -9.57
C ARG A 51 6.69 -5.71 -10.51
N GLN A 52 7.59 -4.96 -11.15
CA GLN A 52 8.61 -5.51 -12.04
C GLN A 52 9.49 -6.55 -11.35
N LEU A 53 9.98 -6.26 -10.14
CA LEU A 53 10.87 -7.17 -9.40
C LEU A 53 10.17 -8.47 -8.97
N ILE A 54 8.97 -8.37 -8.41
CA ILE A 54 8.23 -9.52 -7.86
C ILE A 54 7.69 -10.40 -8.99
N SER A 55 7.25 -9.79 -10.10
CA SER A 55 6.75 -10.52 -11.27
C SER A 55 7.79 -11.41 -11.95
N CYS A 56 9.09 -11.23 -11.67
CA CYS A 56 10.14 -12.17 -12.09
C CYS A 56 10.03 -13.55 -11.41
N TYR A 57 9.35 -13.65 -10.27
CA TYR A 57 9.30 -14.86 -9.45
C TYR A 57 7.89 -15.41 -9.23
N GLY A 58 6.84 -14.59 -9.41
CA GLY A 58 5.46 -15.00 -9.21
C GLY A 58 4.45 -13.88 -9.44
N GLY A 59 3.24 -14.04 -8.89
CA GLY A 59 2.18 -13.04 -9.01
C GLY A 59 2.46 -11.76 -8.22
N TYR A 60 2.03 -10.63 -8.76
CA TYR A 60 1.94 -9.34 -8.06
C TYR A 60 0.52 -8.81 -8.21
N VAL A 61 -0.13 -8.50 -7.09
CA VAL A 61 -1.51 -8.00 -7.05
C VAL A 61 -1.54 -6.71 -6.25
N GLU A 62 -1.79 -5.61 -6.93
CA GLU A 62 -1.95 -4.28 -6.35
C GLU A 62 -3.40 -4.04 -5.97
N VAL A 63 -3.63 -3.91 -4.66
CA VAL A 63 -4.94 -3.58 -4.10
C VAL A 63 -4.94 -2.10 -3.74
N TYR A 64 -5.59 -1.30 -4.56
CA TYR A 64 -5.81 0.11 -4.28
C TYR A 64 -7.00 0.28 -3.33
N VAL A 65 -6.69 0.57 -2.06
CA VAL A 65 -7.70 0.93 -1.05
C VAL A 65 -8.08 2.40 -1.22
N ALA A 66 -8.93 2.68 -2.20
CA ALA A 66 -9.40 3.99 -2.67
C ALA A 66 -10.40 4.67 -1.73
N THR A 67 -10.20 4.56 -0.42
CA THR A 67 -11.07 5.23 0.54
C THR A 67 -10.82 6.75 0.51
N PRO A 68 -11.85 7.60 0.34
CA PRO A 68 -11.69 9.05 0.28
C PRO A 68 -10.92 9.60 1.48
N LEU A 69 -10.12 10.65 1.23
CA LEU A 69 -9.29 11.27 2.27
C LEU A 69 -10.15 11.77 3.43
N GLU A 70 -11.30 12.38 3.15
CA GLU A 70 -12.21 12.93 4.15
C GLU A 70 -12.70 11.85 5.12
N VAL A 71 -12.97 10.64 4.62
CA VAL A 71 -13.33 9.47 5.43
C VAL A 71 -12.14 9.00 6.26
N CYS A 72 -10.94 9.01 5.69
CA CYS A 72 -9.70 8.68 6.42
C CYS A 72 -9.42 9.69 7.54
N GLU A 73 -9.63 10.98 7.30
CA GLU A 73 -9.50 12.07 8.29
C GLU A 73 -10.56 11.96 9.38
N GLN A 74 -11.80 11.62 9.04
CA GLN A 74 -12.85 11.39 10.03
C GLN A 74 -12.50 10.23 10.96
N ARG A 75 -11.91 9.16 10.41
CA ARG A 75 -11.54 7.96 11.18
C ARG A 75 -10.31 8.16 12.06
N ASP A 76 -9.47 9.16 11.79
CA ASP A 76 -8.12 9.49 12.32
C ASP A 76 -7.70 8.80 13.64
N ARG A 77 -7.51 7.47 13.61
CA ARG A 77 -7.31 6.65 14.82
C ARG A 77 -6.06 7.01 15.61
N LYS A 78 -5.11 7.70 14.97
CA LYS A 78 -3.81 8.07 15.54
C LYS A 78 -3.68 9.59 15.77
N GLY A 79 -4.71 10.38 15.44
CA GLY A 79 -4.66 11.84 15.52
C GLY A 79 -3.64 12.47 14.56
N LEU A 80 -3.24 11.77 13.50
CA LEU A 80 -2.19 12.22 12.57
C LEU A 80 -2.75 13.28 11.62
N TYR A 81 -3.95 13.08 11.10
CA TYR A 81 -4.59 14.06 10.21
C TYR A 81 -4.90 15.35 10.94
N ALA A 82 -5.44 15.29 12.17
CA ALA A 82 -5.68 16.46 12.99
C ALA A 82 -4.39 17.25 13.31
N LYS A 83 -3.27 16.55 13.58
CA LYS A 83 -1.96 17.19 13.79
C LYS A 83 -1.42 17.82 12.51
N ALA A 84 -1.64 17.19 11.36
CA ALA A 84 -1.22 17.73 10.06
C ALA A 84 -2.00 19.00 9.70
N ARG A 85 -3.33 18.96 9.82
CA ARG A 85 -4.23 20.10 9.54
C ARG A 85 -3.96 21.30 10.46
N SER A 86 -3.53 21.05 11.70
CA SER A 86 -3.09 22.10 12.63
C SER A 86 -1.63 22.54 12.46
N GLY A 87 -0.92 22.02 11.45
CA GLY A 87 0.47 22.39 11.14
C GLY A 87 1.53 21.85 12.09
N LYS A 88 1.17 20.98 13.04
CA LYS A 88 2.09 20.42 14.06
C LYS A 88 3.03 19.36 13.49
N ILE A 89 2.62 18.67 12.43
CA ILE A 89 3.44 17.69 11.71
C ILE A 89 3.33 17.92 10.20
N LYS A 90 4.42 17.66 9.49
CA LYS A 90 4.50 17.68 8.02
C LYS A 90 4.77 16.27 7.50
N GLY A 91 4.57 16.07 6.20
CA GLY A 91 4.76 14.77 5.57
C GLY A 91 3.62 13.80 5.90
N VAL A 92 2.40 14.29 6.02
CA VAL A 92 1.22 13.43 6.11
C VAL A 92 0.61 13.32 4.72
N THR A 93 0.63 12.10 4.19
CA THR A 93 0.10 11.77 2.86
C THR A 93 -1.38 12.18 2.76
N GLY A 94 -1.75 12.79 1.64
CA GLY A 94 -3.07 13.36 1.38
C GLY A 94 -3.25 14.80 1.90
N VAL A 95 -2.44 15.25 2.87
CA VAL A 95 -2.56 16.61 3.44
C VAL A 95 -1.39 17.51 3.04
N THR A 96 -0.17 17.07 3.32
CA THR A 96 1.07 17.83 3.07
C THR A 96 2.05 17.11 2.15
N ASP A 97 1.85 15.82 1.90
CA ASP A 97 2.52 15.02 0.87
C ASP A 97 1.44 14.46 -0.08
N PRO A 98 1.74 14.29 -1.38
CA PRO A 98 0.77 13.74 -2.33
C PRO A 98 0.54 12.24 -2.11
N TYR A 99 -0.60 11.77 -2.61
CA TYR A 99 -0.85 10.37 -2.92
C TYR A 99 -1.17 10.29 -4.41
N ILE A 100 -0.29 9.63 -5.17
CA ILE A 100 -0.51 9.38 -6.59
C ILE A 100 -1.29 8.08 -6.68
N GLU A 101 -2.53 8.15 -7.15
CA GLU A 101 -3.39 6.97 -7.32
C GLU A 101 -2.74 5.97 -8.28
N PRO A 102 -2.83 4.65 -8.02
CA PRO A 102 -2.36 3.64 -8.96
C PRO A 102 -3.10 3.74 -10.29
N GLU A 103 -2.38 3.73 -11.40
CA GLU A 103 -3.00 3.84 -12.73
C GLU A 103 -3.74 2.55 -13.14
N ASN A 104 -3.16 1.38 -12.81
CA ASN A 104 -3.67 0.07 -13.23
C ASN A 104 -3.59 -0.95 -12.08
N PRO A 105 -4.28 -0.73 -10.94
CA PRO A 105 -4.33 -1.72 -9.89
C PRO A 105 -5.19 -2.91 -10.30
N GLU A 106 -4.84 -4.11 -9.84
CA GLU A 106 -5.66 -5.31 -10.06
C GLU A 106 -7.01 -5.24 -9.33
N ILE A 107 -7.06 -4.58 -8.17
CA ILE A 107 -8.26 -4.47 -7.35
C ILE A 107 -8.38 -3.03 -6.82
N VAL A 108 -9.58 -2.45 -6.91
CA VAL A 108 -9.91 -1.16 -6.29
C VAL A 108 -10.99 -1.37 -5.24
N LEU A 109 -10.75 -0.90 -4.02
CA LEU A 109 -11.66 -1.06 -2.87
C LEU A 109 -11.96 0.29 -2.22
N ASP A 110 -13.22 0.71 -2.21
CA ASP A 110 -13.68 1.81 -1.38
C ASP A 110 -14.23 1.27 -0.05
N THR A 111 -13.53 1.58 1.06
CA THR A 111 -13.94 1.12 2.40
C THR A 111 -14.94 2.04 3.08
N THR A 112 -15.51 3.02 2.38
CA THR A 112 -16.53 3.92 2.93
C THR A 112 -17.80 3.17 3.30
N SER A 113 -18.25 2.28 2.40
CA SER A 113 -19.46 1.45 2.56
C SER A 113 -19.17 -0.05 2.66
N MET A 114 -17.90 -0.42 2.85
CA MET A 114 -17.44 -1.81 2.87
C MET A 114 -16.74 -2.13 4.20
N THR A 115 -17.09 -3.26 4.78
CA THR A 115 -16.42 -3.82 5.95
C THR A 115 -15.08 -4.47 5.56
N PRO A 116 -14.13 -4.63 6.51
CA PRO A 116 -12.90 -5.37 6.22
C PRO A 116 -13.13 -6.81 5.74
N LEU A 117 -14.22 -7.46 6.17
CA LEU A 117 -14.52 -8.82 5.74
C LEU A 117 -14.97 -8.87 4.28
N GLU A 118 -15.83 -7.95 3.86
CA GLU A 118 -16.24 -7.81 2.45
C GLU A 118 -15.03 -7.48 1.56
N ALA A 119 -14.16 -6.57 2.00
CA ALA A 119 -12.92 -6.26 1.30
C ALA A 119 -12.01 -7.49 1.10
N VAL A 120 -11.88 -8.33 2.14
CA VAL A 120 -11.13 -9.59 2.04
C VAL A 120 -11.81 -10.56 1.09
N GLN A 121 -13.14 -10.63 1.06
CA GLN A 121 -13.87 -11.49 0.13
C GLN A 121 -13.62 -11.12 -1.33
N GLU A 122 -13.64 -9.82 -1.67
CA GLU A 122 -13.30 -9.33 -3.02
C GLU A 122 -11.87 -9.73 -3.42
N ILE A 123 -10.90 -9.59 -2.50
CA ILE A 123 -9.51 -10.01 -2.74
C ILE A 123 -9.43 -11.53 -2.96
N LEU A 124 -10.08 -12.33 -2.12
CA LEU A 124 -10.07 -13.79 -2.26
C LEU A 124 -10.71 -14.24 -3.58
N PHE A 125 -11.84 -13.62 -3.97
CA PHE A 125 -12.50 -13.92 -5.24
C PHE A 125 -11.59 -13.61 -6.44
N TYR A 126 -10.91 -12.46 -6.43
CA TYR A 126 -9.91 -12.14 -7.45
C TYR A 126 -8.79 -13.21 -7.51
N LEU A 127 -8.22 -13.57 -6.36
CA LEU A 127 -7.14 -14.56 -6.29
C LEU A 127 -7.58 -15.95 -6.78
N GLN A 128 -8.81 -16.37 -6.47
CA GLN A 128 -9.41 -17.61 -7.01
C GLN A 128 -9.55 -17.54 -8.54
N ASN A 129 -10.10 -16.44 -9.07
CA ASN A 129 -10.29 -16.29 -10.52
C ASN A 129 -8.97 -16.24 -11.30
N GLN A 130 -7.90 -15.71 -10.71
CA GLN A 130 -6.56 -15.74 -11.29
C GLN A 130 -5.84 -17.08 -11.10
N GLY A 131 -6.44 -18.05 -10.41
CA GLY A 131 -5.86 -19.37 -10.16
C GLY A 131 -4.76 -19.41 -9.10
N TYR A 132 -4.67 -18.38 -8.24
CA TYR A 132 -3.75 -18.39 -7.09
C TYR A 132 -4.29 -19.22 -5.92
N LEU A 133 -5.60 -19.42 -5.84
CA LEU A 133 -6.30 -20.18 -4.81
C LEU A 133 -7.21 -21.22 -5.48
N ASN A 134 -7.36 -22.37 -4.83
CA ASN A 134 -8.30 -23.43 -5.22
C ASN A 134 -9.58 -23.37 -4.39
#